data_AF-A0AAW9I6X4-F1
#
_entry.id   AF-A0AAW9I6X4-F1
#
_cell.length_a   1.000
_cell.length_b   1.000
_cell.length_c   1.000
_cell.angle_alpha   90.00
_cell.angle_beta   90.00
_cell.angle_gamma   90.00
#
_symmetry.space_group_name_H-M   'P 1'
#
loop_
_entity.id
_entity.type
_entity.pdbx_description
1 polymer ?
#
loop_
_entity_poly.entity_id
_entity_poly.type
_entity_poly.pdbx_seq_one_letter_code
_entity_poly.pdbx_strand_id
1 'polypeptide(L)'
;YERGESPVKKDAPRILITGSPIGGCTNKIINTIEESGGSIVAYELCSSIRNNRELVDESNPDVYDAIAKKYLNIGCACMMNNDKRIELLEDLIEEFKIDGVIDVALQSCHPFNVEGYRIKEFVVNDKNIHYMA
;
A
#
# COMPACT_ATOMS: atom_id res chain seq x y z
N TYR A 1 3.70 -21.15 -13.50
CA TYR A 1 2.75 -20.47 -14.40
C TYR A 1 2.64 -21.09 -15.79
N GLU A 2 3.73 -21.38 -16.53
CA GLU A 2 3.63 -22.03 -17.87
C GLU A 2 2.93 -23.40 -17.88
N ARG A 3 2.94 -24.10 -16.74
CA ARG A 3 2.21 -25.36 -16.51
C ARG A 3 0.75 -25.16 -16.06
N GLY A 4 0.26 -23.92 -15.98
CA GLY A 4 -1.08 -23.58 -15.44
C GLY A 4 -1.21 -23.71 -13.92
N GLU A 5 -0.17 -24.18 -13.23
CA GLU A 5 -0.12 -24.30 -11.77
C GLU A 5 0.13 -22.92 -11.13
N SER A 6 -0.73 -22.57 -10.17
CA SER A 6 -0.68 -21.36 -9.35
C SER A 6 -0.82 -21.76 -7.87
N PRO A 7 0.00 -21.23 -6.95
CA PRO A 7 -0.17 -21.46 -5.52
C PRO A 7 -1.45 -20.81 -4.97
N VAL A 8 -2.05 -19.91 -5.74
CA VAL A 8 -3.26 -19.14 -5.39
C VAL A 8 -4.44 -19.58 -6.27
N LYS A 9 -5.61 -19.74 -5.65
CA LYS A 9 -6.87 -20.01 -6.36
C LYS A 9 -7.24 -18.84 -7.27
N LYS A 10 -7.86 -19.13 -8.42
CA LYS A 10 -8.22 -18.10 -9.43
C LYS A 10 -9.23 -17.07 -8.91
N ASP A 11 -10.09 -17.48 -7.98
CA ASP A 11 -11.15 -16.71 -7.34
C ASP A 11 -10.76 -16.20 -5.95
N ALA A 12 -9.49 -16.34 -5.54
CA ALA A 12 -9.01 -15.80 -4.28
C ALA A 12 -9.14 -14.26 -4.27
N PRO A 13 -9.76 -13.65 -3.24
CA PRO A 13 -9.84 -12.21 -3.12
C PRO A 13 -8.45 -11.56 -3.15
N ARG A 14 -8.29 -10.52 -3.96
CA ARG A 14 -7.03 -9.82 -4.19
C ARG A 14 -6.86 -8.72 -3.16
N ILE A 15 -5.92 -8.90 -2.26
CA ILE A 15 -5.72 -8.07 -1.07
C ILE A 15 -4.53 -7.13 -1.27
N LEU A 16 -4.77 -5.85 -0.95
CA LEU A 16 -3.73 -4.84 -0.75
C LEU A 16 -3.47 -4.67 0.74
N ILE A 17 -2.21 -4.76 1.16
CA ILE A 17 -1.80 -4.39 2.52
C ILE A 17 -1.24 -2.96 2.48
N THR A 18 -1.77 -2.07 3.31
CA THR A 18 -1.32 -0.67 3.45
C THR A 18 -0.98 -0.36 4.91
N GLY A 19 -0.30 0.77 5.16
CA GLY A 19 -0.07 1.28 6.51
C GLY A 19 1.40 1.31 6.94
N SER A 20 1.65 0.85 8.17
CA SER A 20 2.96 0.80 8.84
C SER A 20 3.85 -0.31 8.30
N PRO A 21 5.19 -0.21 8.38
CA PRO A 21 6.07 -1.30 7.97
C PRO A 21 5.84 -2.56 8.81
N ILE A 22 5.54 -3.69 8.16
CA ILE A 22 5.14 -4.93 8.85
C ILE A 22 6.30 -5.91 9.11
N GLY A 23 7.56 -5.51 8.95
CA GLY A 23 8.71 -6.44 8.98
C GLY A 23 8.80 -7.35 10.21
N GLY A 24 8.38 -6.86 11.39
CA GLY A 24 8.35 -7.66 12.63
C GLY A 24 7.11 -8.53 12.82
N CYS A 25 6.07 -8.37 11.99
CA CYS A 25 4.80 -9.08 12.08
C CYS A 25 4.34 -9.71 10.75
N THR A 26 5.22 -9.74 9.74
CA THR A 26 4.97 -10.25 8.40
C THR A 26 4.29 -11.63 8.43
N ASN A 27 4.88 -12.61 9.10
CA ASN A 27 4.34 -13.99 9.13
C ASN A 27 2.95 -14.05 9.77
N LYS A 28 2.69 -13.23 10.80
CA LYS A 28 1.38 -13.19 11.45
C LYS A 28 0.32 -12.72 10.47
N ILE A 29 0.59 -11.62 9.75
CA ILE A 29 -0.39 -10.97 8.88
C ILE A 29 -0.54 -11.75 7.58
N ILE A 30 0.57 -12.02 6.88
CA ILE A 30 0.56 -12.68 5.57
C ILE A 30 -0.05 -14.07 5.67
N ASN A 31 0.45 -14.92 6.58
CA ASN A 31 -0.05 -16.29 6.67
C ASN A 31 -1.53 -16.32 7.04
N THR A 32 -1.98 -15.43 7.93
CA THR A 32 -3.40 -15.37 8.31
C THR A 32 -4.29 -15.03 7.12
N ILE A 33 -3.87 -14.09 6.27
CA ILE A 33 -4.62 -13.71 5.07
C ILE A 33 -4.64 -14.86 4.05
N GLU A 34 -3.48 -15.47 3.78
CA GLU A 34 -3.36 -16.55 2.80
C GLU A 34 -4.08 -17.84 3.24
N GLU A 35 -3.98 -18.21 4.53
CA GLU A 35 -4.72 -19.34 5.12
C GLU A 35 -6.23 -19.10 5.12
N SER A 36 -6.66 -17.83 5.18
CA SER A 36 -8.06 -17.43 5.01
C SER A 36 -8.53 -17.45 3.55
N GLY A 37 -7.64 -17.78 2.60
CA GLY A 37 -7.92 -17.89 1.18
C GLY A 37 -7.75 -16.60 0.38
N GLY A 38 -7.21 -15.54 0.99
CA GLY A 38 -6.87 -14.30 0.30
C GLY A 38 -5.56 -14.39 -0.47
N SER A 39 -5.41 -13.57 -1.51
CA SER A 39 -4.17 -13.43 -2.28
C SER A 39 -3.63 -12.02 -2.08
N ILE A 40 -2.46 -11.89 -1.45
CA ILE A 40 -1.83 -10.58 -1.29
C ILE A 40 -1.11 -10.24 -2.59
N VAL A 41 -1.59 -9.20 -3.29
CA VAL A 41 -1.09 -8.84 -4.63
C VAL A 41 -0.23 -7.58 -4.63
N ALA A 42 -0.31 -6.76 -3.59
CA ALA A 42 0.47 -5.54 -3.46
C ALA A 42 0.70 -5.14 -1.99
N TYR A 43 1.78 -4.40 -1.76
CA TYR A 43 2.17 -3.83 -0.47
C TYR A 43 2.44 -2.33 -0.62
N GLU A 44 1.58 -1.50 -0.03
CA GLU A 44 1.76 -0.06 0.11
C GLU A 44 2.37 0.21 1.51
N LEU A 45 3.66 -0.08 1.66
CA LEU A 45 4.41 0.03 2.93
C LEU A 45 5.75 0.72 2.70
N CYS A 46 6.37 1.25 3.77
CA CYS A 46 7.67 1.95 3.69
C CYS A 46 8.78 1.13 3.02
N SER A 47 8.79 -0.20 3.21
CA SER A 47 9.78 -1.11 2.65
C SER A 47 9.37 -1.72 1.31
N SER A 48 8.32 -1.19 0.67
CA SER A 48 7.70 -1.75 -0.53
C SER A 48 7.39 -0.64 -1.54
N ILE A 49 6.20 -0.65 -2.16
CA ILE A 49 5.92 0.21 -3.32
C ILE A 49 6.00 1.70 -2.98
N ARG A 50 5.63 2.11 -1.75
CA ARG A 50 5.63 3.51 -1.30
C ARG A 50 6.93 4.26 -1.60
N ASN A 51 8.09 3.64 -1.34
CA ASN A 51 9.39 4.29 -1.53
C ASN A 51 9.95 4.15 -2.96
N ASN A 52 9.42 3.21 -3.75
CA ASN A 52 10.02 2.76 -5.00
C ASN A 52 9.15 3.04 -6.24
N ARG A 53 7.94 3.61 -6.06
CA ARG A 53 7.04 3.95 -7.18
C ARG A 53 7.54 5.16 -7.96
N GLU A 54 7.92 6.22 -7.26
CA GLU A 54 8.49 7.44 -7.86
C GLU A 54 10.02 7.32 -7.91
N LEU A 55 10.57 7.43 -9.12
CA LEU A 55 12.02 7.43 -9.35
C LEU A 55 12.59 8.85 -9.26
N VAL A 56 13.88 8.95 -9.01
CA VAL A 56 14.59 10.24 -9.08
C VAL A 56 14.62 10.70 -10.53
N ASP A 57 14.33 11.98 -10.77
CA ASP A 57 14.45 12.59 -12.10
C ASP A 57 15.91 12.83 -12.46
N GLU A 58 16.48 11.91 -13.24
CA GLU A 58 17.87 11.98 -13.72
C GLU A 58 18.11 13.06 -14.77
N SER A 59 17.04 13.66 -15.32
CA SER A 59 17.14 14.74 -16.31
C SER A 59 17.24 16.13 -15.69
N ASN A 60 16.95 16.26 -14.39
CA ASN A 60 17.03 17.52 -13.67
C ASN A 60 18.51 17.91 -13.43
N PRO A 61 18.96 19.09 -13.90
CA PRO A 61 20.34 19.52 -13.72
C PRO A 61 20.70 19.80 -12.25
N ASP A 62 19.72 20.03 -11.37
CA ASP A 62 19.92 20.15 -9.93
C ASP A 62 19.64 18.82 -9.23
N VAL A 63 20.72 18.10 -8.92
CA VAL A 63 20.68 16.78 -8.26
C VAL A 63 20.07 16.87 -6.85
N TYR A 64 20.28 17.97 -6.13
CA TYR A 64 19.74 18.11 -4.77
C TYR A 64 18.23 18.32 -4.81
N ASP A 65 17.74 19.12 -5.75
CA ASP A 65 16.32 19.30 -6.00
C ASP A 65 15.65 17.99 -6.45
N ALA A 66 16.27 17.24 -7.37
CA ALA A 66 15.76 15.95 -7.85
C ALA A 66 15.58 14.94 -6.70
N ILE A 67 16.61 14.79 -5.86
CA ILE A 67 16.56 13.89 -4.70
C ILE A 67 15.55 14.38 -3.67
N ALA A 68 15.53 15.68 -3.37
CA ALA A 68 14.59 16.26 -2.40
C ALA A 68 13.13 16.03 -2.83
N LYS A 69 12.80 16.29 -4.10
CA LYS A 69 11.47 16.02 -4.67
C LYS A 69 11.08 14.56 -4.47
N LYS A 70 11.92 13.61 -4.89
CA LYS A 70 11.64 12.17 -4.72
C LYS A 70 11.32 11.79 -3.28
N TYR A 71 12.07 12.30 -2.30
CA TYR A 71 11.89 11.90 -0.89
C TYR A 71 10.76 12.66 -0.16
N LEU A 72 10.49 13.90 -0.54
CA LEU A 72 9.38 14.69 0.00
C LEU A 72 8.03 14.30 -0.63
N ASN A 73 8.04 13.66 -1.80
CA ASN A 73 6.84 13.21 -2.49
C ASN A 73 6.32 11.84 -2.01
N ILE A 74 7.02 11.18 -1.09
CA ILE A 74 6.59 9.88 -0.57
C ILE A 74 5.28 10.03 0.22
N GLY A 75 4.29 9.20 -0.12
CA GLY A 75 2.97 9.16 0.53
C GLY A 75 2.96 8.61 1.97
N CYS A 76 3.79 9.15 2.87
CA CYS A 76 3.87 8.74 4.26
C CYS A 76 2.90 9.55 5.14
N ALA A 77 2.22 8.90 6.08
CA ALA A 77 1.31 9.55 7.05
C ALA A 77 1.98 10.64 7.91
N CYS A 78 3.32 10.69 7.97
CA CYS A 78 4.06 11.75 8.65
C CYS A 78 4.07 13.08 7.86
N MET A 79 3.70 13.06 6.58
CA MET A 79 3.75 14.23 5.71
C MET A 79 2.50 15.11 5.89
N MET A 80 2.68 16.43 5.78
CA MET A 80 1.57 17.37 5.75
C MET A 80 0.85 17.29 4.40
N ASN A 81 -0.49 17.27 4.40
CA ASN A 81 -1.31 17.17 3.19
C ASN A 81 -0.95 15.94 2.32
N ASN A 82 -1.07 14.75 2.91
CA ASN A 82 -0.62 13.48 2.33
C ASN A 82 -1.58 12.90 1.25
N ASP A 83 -2.02 13.74 0.31
CA ASP A 83 -2.92 13.34 -0.77
C ASP A 83 -2.24 12.35 -1.73
N LYS A 84 -0.90 12.39 -1.80
CA LYS A 84 -0.07 11.44 -2.55
C LYS A 84 -0.28 10.00 -2.15
N ARG A 85 -0.62 9.73 -0.88
CA ARG A 85 -0.95 8.36 -0.45
C ARG A 85 -2.27 7.91 -1.07
N ILE A 86 -3.25 8.79 -1.22
CA ILE A 86 -4.53 8.49 -1.87
C ILE A 86 -4.29 8.22 -3.36
N GLU A 87 -3.55 9.08 -4.05
CA GLU A 87 -3.19 8.90 -5.47
C GLU A 87 -2.45 7.56 -5.68
N LEU A 88 -1.50 7.23 -4.82
CA LEU A 88 -0.81 5.94 -4.87
C LEU A 88 -1.77 4.76 -4.66
N LEU A 89 -2.68 4.85 -3.69
CA LEU A 89 -3.65 3.78 -3.42
C LEU A 89 -4.64 3.62 -4.58
N GLU A 90 -5.07 4.72 -5.20
CA GLU A 90 -5.89 4.72 -6.41
C GLU A 90 -5.23 3.93 -7.54
N ASP A 91 -3.98 4.27 -7.87
CA ASP A 91 -3.19 3.57 -8.87
C ASP A 91 -3.09 2.07 -8.56
N LEU A 92 -2.77 1.73 -7.30
CA LEU A 92 -2.59 0.34 -6.89
C LEU A 92 -3.90 -0.46 -6.95
N ILE A 93 -5.01 0.14 -6.55
CA ILE A 93 -6.34 -0.48 -6.61
C ILE A 93 -6.67 -0.85 -8.06
N GLU A 94 -6.42 0.07 -8.99
CA GLU A 94 -6.77 -0.10 -10.40
C GLU A 94 -5.79 -1.01 -11.14
N GLU A 95 -4.50 -0.88 -10.89
CA GLU A 95 -3.44 -1.68 -11.52
C GLU A 95 -3.53 -3.15 -11.08
N PHE A 96 -3.64 -3.39 -9.77
CA PHE A 96 -3.63 -4.74 -9.21
C PHE A 96 -5.02 -5.37 -9.10
N LYS A 97 -6.09 -4.66 -9.48
CA LYS A 97 -7.49 -5.14 -9.39
C LYS A 97 -7.80 -5.63 -7.98
N ILE A 98 -7.69 -4.73 -7.01
CA ILE A 98 -7.85 -5.04 -5.59
C ILE A 98 -9.34 -5.25 -5.24
N ASP A 99 -9.63 -6.32 -4.52
CA ASP A 99 -10.97 -6.63 -3.99
C ASP A 99 -11.13 -6.19 -2.53
N GLY A 100 -10.02 -6.05 -1.80
CA GLY A 100 -10.02 -5.62 -0.40
C GLY A 100 -8.70 -5.00 0.06
N VAL A 101 -8.80 -4.04 0.97
CA VAL A 101 -7.66 -3.36 1.59
C VAL A 101 -7.58 -3.71 3.07
N ILE A 102 -6.40 -4.10 3.53
CA ILE A 102 -6.09 -4.31 4.95
C ILE A 102 -5.08 -3.24 5.36
N ASP A 103 -5.50 -2.29 6.19
CA ASP A 103 -4.66 -1.24 6.75
C ASP A 103 -4.06 -1.69 8.08
N VAL A 104 -2.74 -1.85 8.10
CA VAL A 104 -2.02 -2.32 9.28
C VAL A 104 -1.32 -1.14 9.92
N ALA A 105 -1.85 -0.66 11.04
CA ALA A 105 -1.15 0.27 11.91
C ALA A 105 -0.42 -0.50 13.01
N LEU A 106 0.91 -0.35 13.12
CA LEU A 106 1.63 -0.84 14.29
C LEU A 106 1.14 -0.12 15.54
N GLN A 107 1.13 -0.83 16.67
CA GLN A 107 0.80 -0.20 17.95
C GLN A 107 1.70 1.02 18.18
N SER A 108 1.09 2.14 18.56
CA SER A 108 1.74 3.46 18.73
C SER A 108 2.19 4.16 17.44
N CYS A 109 1.85 3.64 16.26
CA CYS A 109 2.03 4.38 15.00
C CYS A 109 0.90 5.39 14.78
N HIS A 110 0.90 6.46 15.57
CA HIS A 110 -0.19 7.45 15.60
C HIS A 110 -0.49 8.11 14.24
N PRO A 111 0.50 8.50 13.42
CA PRO A 111 0.22 9.12 12.13
C PRO A 111 -0.63 8.21 11.22
N PHE A 112 -0.23 6.94 11.08
CA PHE A 112 -0.99 5.96 10.28
C PHE A 112 -2.36 5.66 10.89
N ASN A 113 -2.45 5.57 12.22
CA ASN A 113 -3.73 5.29 12.89
C ASN A 113 -4.74 6.45 12.70
N VAL A 114 -4.28 7.70 12.81
CA VAL A 114 -5.12 8.89 12.56
C VAL A 114 -5.51 8.99 11.09
N GLU A 115 -4.54 8.81 10.18
CA GLU A 115 -4.79 8.88 8.74
C GLU A 115 -5.68 7.73 8.23
N GLY A 116 -5.68 6.57 8.91
CA GLY A 116 -6.46 5.39 8.55
C GLY A 116 -7.96 5.68 8.41
N TYR A 117 -8.52 6.64 9.15
CA TYR A 117 -9.91 7.08 8.94
C TYR A 117 -10.12 7.66 7.54
N ARG A 118 -9.22 8.54 7.09
CA ARG A 118 -9.28 9.17 5.76
C ARG A 118 -9.09 8.13 4.65
N ILE A 119 -8.17 7.19 4.85
CA ILE A 119 -7.95 6.09 3.89
C ILE A 119 -9.18 5.20 3.79
N LYS A 120 -9.81 4.87 4.93
CA LYS A 120 -11.05 4.10 4.95
C LYS A 120 -12.16 4.79 4.17
N GLU A 121 -12.37 6.09 4.39
CA GLU A 121 -13.40 6.86 3.66
C GLU A 121 -13.16 6.80 2.15
N PHE A 122 -11.92 7.03 1.70
CA PHE A 122 -11.55 6.92 0.29
C PHE A 122 -11.82 5.51 -0.29
N VAL A 123 -11.33 4.46 0.39
CA VAL A 123 -11.46 3.08 -0.10
C VAL A 123 -12.93 2.63 -0.15
N VAL A 124 -13.70 2.92 0.89
CA VAL A 124 -15.08 2.44 1.02
C VAL A 124 -16.05 3.31 0.22
N ASN A 125 -15.99 4.63 0.35
CA ASN A 125 -17.00 5.52 -0.23
C ASN A 125 -16.67 5.89 -1.68
N ASP A 126 -15.41 6.15 -1.99
CA ASP A 126 -15.02 6.61 -3.33
C ASP A 126 -14.74 5.41 -4.26
N LYS A 127 -14.01 4.41 -3.77
CA LYS A 127 -13.63 3.22 -4.56
C LYS A 127 -14.58 2.03 -4.42
N ASN A 128 -15.50 2.03 -3.46
CA ASN A 128 -16.45 0.93 -3.22
C ASN A 128 -15.77 -0.44 -2.98
N ILE A 129 -14.63 -0.43 -2.28
CA ILE A 129 -13.83 -1.62 -1.96
C ILE A 129 -13.92 -1.96 -0.47
N HIS A 130 -13.83 -3.26 -0.14
CA HIS A 130 -13.85 -3.71 1.25
C HIS A 130 -12.59 -3.25 2.01
N TYR A 131 -12.78 -2.80 3.25
CA TYR A 131 -11.70 -2.27 4.09
C TYR A 131 -11.71 -2.89 5.49
N MET A 132 -10.53 -3.26 5.98
CA MET A 132 -10.29 -3.74 7.35
C MET A 132 -9.05 -3.06 7.93
N ALA A 133 -9.10 -2.68 9.21
CA ALA A 133 -7.96 -2.10 9.95
C ALA A 133 -7.86 -2.72 11.35
#